data_AF-A0A7L2SFF8-F1
#
_entry.id   AF-A0A7L2SFF8-F1
#
_cell.length_a   1.000
_cell.length_b   1.000
_cell.length_c   1.000
_cell.angle_alpha   90.00
_cell.angle_beta   90.00
_cell.angle_gamma   90.00
#
_symmetry.space_group_name_H-M   'P 1'
#
loop_
_entity.id
_entity.type
_entity.pdbx_description
1 polymer ?
#
loop_
_entity_poly.entity_id
_entity_poly.type
_entity_poly.pdbx_seq_one_letter_code
_entity_poly.pdbx_strand_id
1 'polypeptide(L)'
;LQVSVYLQNWSHVLSYVSKAESTPEIAEQRGERDSQTQAILTKLKCAAGLAELAARKYKQAAKCFLLASFDHCDFPEVRTKRELCAGLGGDVILLSIRVGGFQCLITAIFICSSFKLFLELEPQVRDIIFKFYESKYAACLKMLDEMKDNLLLDMYLAPHVRTLYTQIRNRALIQYFSPYVSADMRKMATAFNTTVAALEDELTQLILEGLINARIDSHSKILYARDVDQRSTTFEKSLLMGKEFQRRAKAMILRAAVLRNQIHVKSPPREGSQGELTPANSQSRMSTNM
;
A
#
# COMPACT_ATOMS: atom_id res chain seq x y z
N LEU A 1 -14.41 -15.56 13.50
CA LEU A 1 -13.79 -15.15 12.23
C LEU A 1 -14.77 -15.21 11.07
N GLN A 2 -15.34 -16.38 10.75
CA GLN A 2 -16.23 -16.56 9.61
C GLN A 2 -17.47 -15.64 9.60
N VAL A 3 -18.18 -15.53 10.72
CA VAL A 3 -19.33 -14.61 10.84
C VAL A 3 -18.91 -13.15 10.58
N SER A 4 -17.73 -12.75 11.06
CA SER A 4 -17.19 -11.40 10.83
C SER A 4 -16.83 -11.14 9.37
N VAL A 5 -16.42 -12.18 8.62
CA VAL A 5 -16.17 -12.09 7.17
C VAL A 5 -17.49 -11.90 6.42
N TYR A 6 -18.53 -12.68 6.74
CA TYR A 6 -19.85 -12.50 6.11
C TYR A 6 -20.50 -11.15 6.43
N LEU A 7 -20.28 -10.63 7.63
CA LEU A 7 -20.71 -9.29 8.04
C LEU A 7 -19.81 -8.16 7.50
N GLN A 8 -18.77 -8.48 6.73
CA GLN A 8 -17.77 -7.55 6.19
C GLN A 8 -17.09 -6.66 7.25
N ASN A 9 -16.99 -7.14 8.49
CA ASN A 9 -16.35 -6.42 9.59
C ASN A 9 -14.87 -6.83 9.71
N TRP A 10 -14.04 -6.26 8.82
CA TRP A 10 -12.64 -6.62 8.64
C TRP A 10 -11.72 -6.24 9.81
N SER A 11 -12.06 -5.19 10.56
CA SER A 11 -11.27 -4.78 11.74
C SER A 11 -11.31 -5.85 12.83
N HIS A 12 -12.49 -6.43 13.08
CA HIS A 12 -12.66 -7.52 14.03
C HIS A 12 -11.90 -8.77 13.60
N VAL A 13 -11.91 -9.09 12.30
CA VAL A 13 -11.13 -10.22 11.74
C VAL A 13 -9.64 -10.07 12.08
N LEU A 14 -9.06 -8.89 11.84
CA LEU A 14 -7.65 -8.63 12.16
C LEU A 14 -7.34 -8.71 13.66
N SER A 15 -8.20 -8.17 14.52
CA SER A 15 -8.03 -8.27 15.97
C SER A 15 -8.11 -9.71 16.47
N TYR A 16 -9.03 -10.51 15.94
CA TYR A 16 -9.14 -11.93 16.29
C TYR A 16 -7.95 -12.75 15.78
N VAL A 17 -7.45 -12.47 14.58
CA VAL A 17 -6.22 -13.12 14.07
C VAL A 17 -5.02 -12.75 14.95
N SER A 18 -4.83 -11.47 15.27
CA SER A 18 -3.74 -11.05 16.16
C SER A 18 -3.82 -11.71 17.55
N LYS A 19 -5.04 -11.86 18.09
CA LYS A 19 -5.27 -12.54 19.37
C LYS A 19 -4.93 -14.04 19.29
N ALA A 20 -5.35 -14.70 18.20
CA ALA A 20 -5.02 -16.11 17.97
C ALA A 20 -3.51 -16.32 17.81
N GLU A 21 -2.82 -15.46 17.06
CA GLU A 21 -1.37 -15.51 16.89
C GLU A 21 -0.58 -15.26 18.19
N SER A 22 -1.13 -14.45 19.10
CA SER A 22 -0.53 -14.18 20.41
C SER A 22 -0.75 -15.28 21.45
N THR A 23 -1.54 -16.31 21.14
CA THR A 23 -1.81 -17.43 22.07
C THR A 23 -0.60 -18.37 22.09
N PRO A 24 -0.03 -18.70 23.27
CA PRO A 24 1.31 -19.30 23.41
C PRO A 24 1.48 -20.68 22.74
N GLU A 25 0.40 -21.45 22.54
CA GLU A 25 0.46 -22.73 21.79
C GLU A 25 0.95 -22.56 20.34
N ILE A 26 0.71 -21.40 19.73
CA ILE A 26 1.12 -21.08 18.35
C ILE A 26 2.48 -20.36 18.32
N ALA A 27 2.86 -19.67 19.41
CA ALA A 27 4.08 -18.87 19.50
C ALA A 27 5.31 -19.64 20.03
N GLU A 28 5.11 -20.62 20.92
CA GLU A 28 6.19 -21.32 21.61
C GLU A 28 6.65 -22.62 20.92
N GLN A 29 5.81 -23.25 20.09
CA GLN A 29 6.18 -24.45 19.32
C GLN A 29 6.87 -24.13 17.99
N ARG A 30 7.93 -23.31 18.01
CA ARG A 30 8.83 -23.18 16.84
C ARG A 30 9.65 -24.46 16.54
N GLY A 31 9.58 -25.47 17.42
CA GLY A 31 10.43 -26.67 17.39
C GLY A 31 9.74 -28.00 17.04
N GLU A 32 8.43 -28.16 17.30
CA GLU A 32 7.72 -29.41 16.99
C GLU A 32 6.73 -29.18 15.85
N ARG A 33 7.01 -29.84 14.72
CA ARG A 33 6.28 -29.73 13.45
C ARG A 33 4.95 -30.47 13.53
N ASP A 34 4.02 -29.99 14.35
CA ASP A 34 2.64 -30.44 14.25
C ASP A 34 2.05 -29.87 12.97
N SER A 35 1.89 -30.75 11.98
CA SER A 35 1.18 -30.52 10.71
C SER A 35 -0.16 -29.79 10.93
N GLN A 36 -0.83 -30.07 12.05
CA GLN A 36 -2.06 -29.39 12.46
C GLN A 36 -1.85 -27.94 12.90
N THR A 37 -0.78 -27.61 13.63
CA THR A 37 -0.45 -26.23 14.04
C THR A 37 -0.09 -25.38 12.82
N GLN A 38 0.61 -25.97 11.83
CA GLN A 38 0.85 -25.33 10.53
C GLN A 38 -0.46 -25.12 9.75
N ALA A 39 -1.41 -26.05 9.79
CA ALA A 39 -2.74 -25.88 9.19
C ALA A 39 -3.57 -24.75 9.85
N ILE A 40 -3.42 -24.53 11.15
CA ILE A 40 -4.10 -23.43 11.86
C ILE A 40 -3.44 -22.08 11.51
N LEU A 41 -2.10 -22.04 11.49
CA LEU A 41 -1.35 -20.85 11.08
C LEU A 41 -1.69 -20.41 9.66
N THR A 42 -1.72 -21.34 8.70
CA THR A 42 -2.11 -21.02 7.32
C THR A 42 -3.53 -20.46 7.23
N LYS A 43 -4.49 -21.03 7.97
CA LYS A 43 -5.86 -20.47 8.06
C LYS A 43 -5.91 -19.05 8.59
N LEU A 44 -5.16 -18.78 9.67
CA LEU A 44 -5.08 -17.44 10.26
C LEU A 44 -4.47 -16.43 9.28
N LYS A 45 -3.39 -16.81 8.59
CA LYS A 45 -2.73 -15.96 7.59
C LYS A 45 -3.61 -15.71 6.36
N CYS A 46 -4.36 -16.71 5.88
CA CYS A 46 -5.31 -16.52 4.78
C CYS A 46 -6.47 -15.59 5.17
N ALA A 47 -7.02 -15.73 6.39
CA ALA A 47 -8.08 -14.86 6.89
C ALA A 47 -7.60 -13.40 7.08
N ALA A 48 -6.38 -13.21 7.58
CA ALA A 48 -5.76 -11.89 7.68
C ALA A 48 -5.47 -11.28 6.30
N GLY A 49 -4.98 -12.09 5.35
CA GLY A 49 -4.73 -11.65 3.98
C GLY A 49 -6.00 -11.14 3.29
N LEU A 50 -7.12 -11.87 3.44
CA LEU A 50 -8.42 -11.46 2.90
C LEU A 50 -8.92 -10.16 3.54
N ALA A 51 -8.76 -10.00 4.86
CA ALA A 51 -9.17 -8.78 5.55
C ALA A 51 -8.35 -7.56 5.13
N GLU A 52 -7.04 -7.72 4.94
CA GLU A 52 -6.16 -6.65 4.45
C GLU A 52 -6.43 -6.32 2.97
N LEU A 53 -6.81 -7.32 2.15
CA LEU A 53 -7.24 -7.11 0.76
C LEU A 53 -8.49 -6.22 0.71
N ALA A 54 -9.52 -6.57 1.48
CA ALA A 54 -10.75 -5.79 1.56
C ALA A 54 -10.49 -4.36 2.08
N ALA A 55 -9.50 -4.18 2.98
CA ALA A 55 -9.03 -2.88 3.46
C ALA A 55 -8.15 -2.12 2.45
N ARG A 56 -7.95 -2.63 1.22
CA ARG A 56 -7.09 -2.08 0.15
C ARG A 56 -5.61 -1.97 0.54
N LYS A 57 -5.17 -2.74 1.53
CA LYS A 57 -3.79 -2.79 2.03
C LYS A 57 -3.04 -3.96 1.41
N TYR A 58 -2.88 -3.90 0.09
CA TYR A 58 -2.26 -4.96 -0.72
C TYR A 58 -0.85 -5.36 -0.25
N LYS A 59 -0.08 -4.41 0.29
CA LYS A 59 1.27 -4.67 0.84
C LYS A 59 1.29 -5.66 2.00
N GLN A 60 0.34 -5.51 2.91
CA GLN A 60 0.30 -6.30 4.13
C GLN A 60 -0.29 -7.68 3.82
N ALA A 61 -1.33 -7.71 2.99
CA ALA A 61 -1.90 -8.94 2.42
C ALA A 61 -0.81 -9.82 1.77
N ALA A 62 0.14 -9.21 1.05
CA ALA A 62 1.33 -9.88 0.46
C ALA A 62 2.05 -10.78 1.41
N LYS A 63 2.44 -10.18 2.51
CA LYS A 63 3.31 -10.82 3.47
C LYS A 63 2.55 -11.94 4.18
N CYS A 64 1.26 -11.75 4.43
CA CYS A 64 0.41 -12.76 5.03
C CYS A 64 0.26 -13.98 4.10
N PHE A 65 -0.02 -13.78 2.81
CA PHE A 65 -0.19 -14.89 1.86
C PHE A 65 1.12 -15.61 1.52
N LEU A 66 2.26 -14.92 1.47
CA LEU A 66 3.57 -15.55 1.24
C LEU A 66 4.00 -16.51 2.37
N LEU A 67 3.48 -16.30 3.58
CA LEU A 67 3.74 -17.15 4.74
C LEU A 67 2.78 -18.36 4.84
N ALA A 68 1.79 -18.46 3.94
CA ALA A 68 0.89 -19.60 3.89
C ALA A 68 1.52 -20.79 3.16
N SER A 69 1.37 -21.99 3.73
CA SER A 69 1.83 -23.27 3.17
C SER A 69 0.73 -23.95 2.35
N PHE A 70 1.12 -24.59 1.25
CA PHE A 70 0.21 -25.25 0.30
C PHE A 70 -0.49 -26.49 0.88
N ASP A 71 0.22 -27.27 1.70
CA ASP A 71 -0.19 -28.61 2.17
C ASP A 71 -1.48 -28.64 3.02
N HIS A 72 -1.97 -27.48 3.47
CA HIS A 72 -3.12 -27.38 4.39
C HIS A 72 -4.25 -26.49 3.88
N CYS A 73 -4.35 -26.27 2.56
CA CYS A 73 -5.33 -25.36 1.95
C CYS A 73 -6.73 -25.97 1.68
N ASP A 74 -7.01 -27.19 2.17
CA ASP A 74 -8.26 -27.90 1.92
C ASP A 74 -9.36 -27.46 2.89
N PHE A 75 -10.01 -26.33 2.59
CA PHE A 75 -11.21 -25.91 3.32
C PHE A 75 -12.43 -25.76 2.38
N PRO A 76 -13.53 -26.48 2.65
CA PRO A 76 -14.81 -26.24 1.97
C PRO A 76 -15.60 -25.07 2.55
N GLU A 77 -15.24 -24.58 3.76
CA GLU A 77 -15.94 -23.50 4.46
C GLU A 77 -15.46 -22.10 4.05
N VAL A 78 -14.21 -22.02 3.59
CA VAL A 78 -13.68 -20.94 2.76
C VAL A 78 -13.37 -21.59 1.40
N ARG A 79 -14.43 -21.88 0.63
CA ARG A 79 -14.31 -22.25 -0.80
C ARG A 79 -13.36 -21.23 -1.46
N THR A 80 -12.36 -21.58 -2.27
CA THR A 80 -12.02 -22.84 -2.97
C THR A 80 -10.50 -22.87 -3.17
N LYS A 81 -9.89 -24.05 -3.36
CA LYS A 81 -8.55 -24.22 -3.99
C LYS A 81 -8.35 -23.35 -5.25
N ARG A 82 -9.47 -22.98 -5.89
CA ARG A 82 -9.58 -22.14 -7.08
C ARG A 82 -9.68 -20.64 -6.78
N GLU A 83 -10.21 -20.19 -5.64
CA GLU A 83 -10.20 -18.76 -5.21
C GLU A 83 -8.95 -18.46 -4.38
N LEU A 84 -8.39 -19.43 -3.67
CA LEU A 84 -7.07 -19.32 -3.08
C LEU A 84 -5.95 -19.43 -4.14
N CYS A 85 -6.26 -19.79 -5.39
CA CYS A 85 -5.28 -19.83 -6.49
C CYS A 85 -5.60 -18.84 -7.63
N ALA A 86 -6.86 -18.55 -7.95
CA ALA A 86 -7.24 -17.45 -8.84
C ALA A 86 -7.22 -16.11 -8.10
N GLY A 87 -7.62 -16.09 -6.83
CA GLY A 87 -7.50 -14.95 -5.93
C GLY A 87 -6.08 -14.74 -5.45
N LEU A 88 -5.26 -15.76 -5.17
CA LEU A 88 -3.81 -15.56 -4.90
C LEU A 88 -2.95 -15.50 -6.15
N GLY A 89 -3.44 -15.93 -7.31
CA GLY A 89 -2.81 -15.67 -8.59
C GLY A 89 -2.92 -14.20 -8.96
N GLY A 90 -4.14 -13.64 -8.84
CA GLY A 90 -4.39 -12.21 -8.93
C GLY A 90 -3.73 -11.43 -7.80
N ASP A 91 -3.92 -11.85 -6.55
CA ASP A 91 -3.40 -11.15 -5.38
C ASP A 91 -1.88 -11.24 -5.29
N VAL A 92 -1.20 -12.33 -5.64
CA VAL A 92 0.27 -12.34 -5.61
C VAL A 92 0.90 -11.59 -6.81
N ILE A 93 0.19 -11.48 -7.94
CA ILE A 93 0.57 -10.56 -9.02
C ILE A 93 0.43 -9.09 -8.59
N LEU A 94 -0.68 -8.74 -7.94
CA LEU A 94 -0.97 -7.43 -7.33
C LEU A 94 -0.01 -7.02 -6.21
N LEU A 95 0.26 -7.96 -5.31
CA LEU A 95 1.07 -7.81 -4.11
C LEU A 95 2.53 -7.54 -4.46
N SER A 96 2.95 -7.90 -5.68
CA SER A 96 4.26 -7.56 -6.23
C SER A 96 4.43 -6.09 -6.61
N ILE A 97 3.35 -5.30 -6.61
CA ILE A 97 3.33 -4.04 -7.37
C ILE A 97 3.28 -2.82 -6.47
N ARG A 98 2.80 -2.94 -5.22
CA ARG A 98 2.75 -1.81 -4.29
C ARG A 98 3.90 -1.77 -3.26
N VAL A 99 4.82 -2.74 -3.24
CA VAL A 99 5.78 -2.89 -2.13
C VAL A 99 7.23 -2.85 -2.59
N GLY A 100 7.84 -1.68 -2.43
CA GLY A 100 9.29 -1.43 -2.38
C GLY A 100 10.23 -2.55 -2.83
N GLY A 101 10.80 -2.37 -4.02
CA GLY A 101 11.88 -3.18 -4.54
C GLY A 101 11.41 -4.52 -5.10
N PHE A 102 11.15 -4.53 -6.42
CA PHE A 102 10.93 -5.75 -7.21
C PHE A 102 11.98 -6.84 -6.87
N GLN A 103 13.21 -6.42 -6.54
CA GLN A 103 14.33 -7.27 -6.14
C GLN A 103 14.11 -8.08 -4.84
N CYS A 104 13.52 -7.50 -3.80
CA CYS A 104 13.40 -8.17 -2.49
C CYS A 104 12.28 -9.23 -2.50
N LEU A 105 11.22 -9.00 -3.27
CA LEU A 105 10.08 -9.91 -3.33
C LEU A 105 10.32 -11.08 -4.28
N ILE A 106 11.02 -10.87 -5.40
CA ILE A 106 11.44 -11.96 -6.30
C ILE A 106 12.38 -12.91 -5.59
N THR A 107 13.36 -12.37 -4.85
CA THR A 107 14.26 -13.20 -4.05
C THR A 107 13.45 -14.04 -3.03
N ALA A 108 12.43 -13.46 -2.41
CA ALA A 108 11.53 -14.20 -1.51
C ALA A 108 10.63 -15.22 -2.23
N ILE A 109 10.14 -14.92 -3.43
CA ILE A 109 9.27 -15.80 -4.25
C ILE A 109 10.05 -16.99 -4.81
N PHE A 110 11.29 -16.78 -5.28
CA PHE A 110 12.14 -17.86 -5.80
C PHE A 110 12.74 -18.73 -4.68
N ILE A 111 12.97 -18.16 -3.49
CA ILE A 111 13.53 -18.90 -2.35
C ILE A 111 12.44 -19.64 -1.56
N CYS A 112 11.20 -19.12 -1.53
CA CYS A 112 10.12 -19.76 -0.78
C CYS A 112 9.54 -20.96 -1.52
N SER A 113 9.97 -22.17 -1.13
CA SER A 113 9.46 -23.44 -1.66
C SER A 113 7.94 -23.58 -1.53
N SER A 114 7.34 -23.00 -0.49
CA SER A 114 5.89 -23.09 -0.26
C SER A 114 5.08 -22.34 -1.30
N PHE A 115 5.58 -21.20 -1.79
CA PHE A 115 4.87 -20.38 -2.76
C PHE A 115 4.98 -20.93 -4.20
N LYS A 116 6.08 -21.64 -4.50
CA LYS A 116 6.26 -22.30 -5.80
C LYS A 116 5.14 -23.29 -6.13
N LEU A 117 4.64 -24.04 -5.14
CA LEU A 117 3.53 -24.98 -5.30
C LEU A 117 2.23 -24.27 -5.73
N PHE A 118 1.97 -23.06 -5.21
CA PHE A 118 0.83 -22.25 -5.66
C PHE A 118 1.00 -21.73 -7.09
N LEU A 119 2.23 -21.39 -7.50
CA LEU A 119 2.52 -20.97 -8.88
C LEU A 119 2.47 -22.12 -9.90
N GLU A 120 2.62 -23.37 -9.47
CA GLU A 120 2.46 -24.53 -10.33
C GLU A 120 0.99 -24.82 -10.64
N LEU A 121 0.08 -24.45 -9.73
CA LEU A 121 -1.36 -24.62 -9.92
C LEU A 121 -1.93 -23.66 -10.98
N GLU A 122 -1.41 -22.43 -11.08
CA GLU A 122 -1.82 -21.43 -12.07
C GLU A 122 -0.63 -20.97 -12.94
N PRO A 123 -0.33 -21.68 -14.06
CA PRO A 123 0.86 -21.41 -14.87
C PRO A 123 0.81 -20.04 -15.57
N GLN A 124 -0.38 -19.50 -15.86
CA GLN A 124 -0.54 -18.19 -16.50
C GLN A 124 0.06 -17.06 -15.65
N VAL A 125 -0.19 -17.11 -14.35
CA VAL A 125 0.31 -16.12 -13.37
C VAL A 125 1.82 -16.16 -13.28
N ARG A 126 2.37 -17.37 -13.19
CA ARG A 126 3.80 -17.59 -13.17
C ARG A 126 4.48 -17.00 -14.40
N ASP A 127 3.93 -17.23 -15.59
CA ASP A 127 4.49 -16.74 -16.83
C ASP A 127 4.42 -15.20 -16.95
N ILE A 128 3.37 -14.56 -16.41
CA ILE A 128 3.28 -13.10 -16.27
C ILE A 128 4.44 -12.57 -15.43
N ILE A 129 4.68 -13.16 -14.25
CA ILE A 129 5.77 -12.74 -13.35
C ILE A 129 7.13 -12.88 -14.03
N PHE A 130 7.38 -14.01 -14.71
CA PHE A 130 8.62 -14.22 -15.45
C PHE A 130 8.80 -13.21 -16.59
N LYS A 131 7.78 -12.97 -17.41
CA LYS A 131 7.86 -12.00 -18.51
C LYS A 131 8.04 -10.56 -18.01
N PHE A 132 7.46 -10.23 -16.87
CA PHE A 132 7.68 -8.94 -16.22
C PHE A 132 9.14 -8.80 -15.74
N TYR A 133 9.72 -9.86 -15.18
CA TYR A 133 11.13 -9.88 -14.78
C TYR A 133 12.09 -9.75 -15.97
N GLU A 134 11.81 -10.45 -17.06
CA GLU A 134 12.56 -10.34 -18.32
C GLU A 134 12.33 -9.00 -19.05
N SER A 135 11.57 -8.07 -18.46
CA SER A 135 11.23 -6.75 -19.03
C SER A 135 10.46 -6.84 -20.36
N LYS A 136 9.75 -7.94 -20.61
CA LYS A 136 8.90 -8.17 -21.80
C LYS A 136 7.47 -7.70 -21.54
N TYR A 137 7.27 -6.39 -21.43
CA TYR A 137 6.01 -5.78 -21.01
C TYR A 137 4.84 -6.00 -21.99
N ALA A 138 5.08 -6.02 -23.30
CA ALA A 138 4.02 -6.18 -24.30
C ALA A 138 3.28 -7.53 -24.16
N ALA A 139 4.04 -8.62 -24.00
CA ALA A 139 3.49 -9.95 -23.81
C ALA A 139 2.90 -10.13 -22.40
N CYS A 140 3.49 -9.48 -21.40
CA CYS A 140 2.98 -9.49 -20.02
C CYS A 140 1.59 -8.84 -19.94
N LEU A 141 1.41 -7.66 -20.51
CA LEU A 141 0.14 -6.92 -20.47
C LEU A 141 -0.96 -7.64 -21.26
N LYS A 142 -0.61 -8.26 -22.40
CA LYS A 142 -1.57 -9.04 -23.18
C LYS A 142 -2.14 -10.22 -22.37
N MET A 143 -1.28 -11.00 -21.73
CA MET A 143 -1.74 -12.12 -20.88
C MET A 143 -2.52 -11.64 -19.66
N LEU A 144 -2.14 -10.47 -19.11
CA LEU A 144 -2.86 -9.86 -18.01
C LEU A 144 -4.29 -9.46 -18.43
N ASP A 145 -4.46 -8.86 -19.61
CA ASP A 145 -5.78 -8.48 -20.13
C ASP A 145 -6.66 -9.72 -20.44
N GLU A 146 -6.08 -10.82 -20.91
CA GLU A 146 -6.79 -12.09 -21.14
C GLU A 146 -7.35 -12.69 -19.83
N MET A 147 -6.63 -12.52 -18.71
CA MET A 147 -7.08 -12.99 -17.40
C MET A 147 -8.12 -12.07 -16.74
N LYS A 148 -8.19 -10.80 -17.15
CA LYS A 148 -8.98 -9.77 -16.49
C LYS A 148 -10.46 -10.12 -16.34
N ASP A 149 -11.06 -10.69 -17.37
CA ASP A 149 -12.48 -11.03 -17.37
C ASP A 149 -12.79 -12.14 -16.36
N ASN A 150 -11.88 -13.10 -16.18
CA ASN A 150 -12.01 -14.15 -15.17
C ASN A 150 -11.89 -13.59 -13.75
N LEU A 151 -10.96 -12.65 -13.52
CA LEU A 151 -10.77 -12.01 -12.21
C LEU A 151 -11.94 -11.11 -11.81
N LEU A 152 -12.70 -10.60 -12.78
CA LEU A 152 -13.87 -9.76 -12.52
C LEU A 152 -15.10 -10.56 -12.06
N LEU A 153 -15.11 -11.89 -12.26
CA LEU A 153 -16.17 -12.78 -11.79
C LEU A 153 -16.06 -13.11 -10.29
N ASP A 154 -14.91 -12.84 -9.68
CA ASP A 154 -14.66 -13.09 -8.27
C ASP A 154 -15.28 -12.00 -7.39
N MET A 155 -16.06 -12.40 -6.39
CA MET A 155 -16.78 -11.51 -5.48
C MET A 155 -15.86 -10.58 -4.67
N TYR A 156 -14.73 -11.08 -4.19
CA TYR A 156 -13.82 -10.30 -3.35
C TYR A 156 -12.81 -9.52 -4.17
N LEU A 157 -12.36 -10.06 -5.32
CA LEU A 157 -11.31 -9.45 -6.12
C LEU A 157 -11.81 -8.38 -7.09
N ALA A 158 -13.01 -8.56 -7.67
CA ALA A 158 -13.61 -7.65 -8.66
C ALA A 158 -13.48 -6.14 -8.34
N PRO A 159 -13.81 -5.65 -7.13
CA PRO A 159 -13.73 -4.22 -6.82
C PRO A 159 -12.29 -3.69 -6.82
N HIS A 160 -11.30 -4.57 -6.64
CA HIS A 160 -9.91 -4.17 -6.60
C HIS A 160 -9.28 -4.17 -8.00
N VAL A 161 -9.68 -5.08 -8.91
CA VAL A 161 -9.01 -5.35 -10.21
C VAL A 161 -8.55 -4.08 -10.92
N ARG A 162 -9.43 -3.09 -11.08
CA ARG A 162 -9.10 -1.81 -11.73
C ARG A 162 -7.91 -1.08 -11.09
N THR A 163 -7.95 -0.93 -9.77
CA THR A 163 -6.90 -0.22 -9.00
C THR A 163 -5.54 -0.87 -9.22
N LEU A 164 -5.56 -2.18 -9.32
CA LEU A 164 -4.37 -2.99 -9.32
C LEU A 164 -3.73 -3.01 -10.68
N TYR A 165 -4.53 -3.20 -11.73
CA TYR A 165 -4.10 -3.11 -13.13
C TYR A 165 -3.42 -1.76 -13.42
N THR A 166 -4.00 -0.66 -12.92
CA THR A 166 -3.38 0.67 -13.00
C THR A 166 -2.03 0.69 -12.28
N GLN A 167 -1.93 0.13 -11.07
CA GLN A 167 -0.65 0.05 -10.37
C GLN A 167 0.38 -0.82 -11.11
N ILE A 168 -0.03 -1.95 -11.70
CA ILE A 168 0.86 -2.86 -12.46
C ILE A 168 1.51 -2.09 -13.59
N ARG A 169 0.65 -1.40 -14.35
CA ARG A 169 1.04 -0.61 -15.51
C ARG A 169 1.97 0.54 -15.11
N ASN A 170 1.62 1.29 -14.07
CA ASN A 170 2.46 2.38 -13.56
C ASN A 170 3.85 1.89 -13.13
N ARG A 171 3.93 0.73 -12.47
CA ARG A 171 5.22 0.13 -12.07
C ARG A 171 6.03 -0.35 -13.27
N ALA A 172 5.39 -0.98 -14.25
CA ALA A 172 6.06 -1.39 -15.48
C ALA A 172 6.67 -0.20 -16.22
N LEU A 173 5.94 0.93 -16.32
CA LEU A 173 6.44 2.17 -16.93
C LEU A 173 7.67 2.72 -16.19
N ILE A 174 7.62 2.77 -14.85
CA ILE A 174 8.76 3.22 -14.03
C ILE A 174 9.98 2.30 -14.22
N GLN A 175 9.76 0.98 -14.20
CA GLN A 175 10.85 0.02 -14.34
C GLN A 175 11.46 0.03 -15.75
N TYR A 176 10.62 0.16 -16.78
CA TYR A 176 11.07 0.32 -18.16
C TYR A 176 11.94 1.56 -18.31
N PHE A 177 11.57 2.68 -17.67
CA PHE A 177 12.31 3.94 -17.78
C PHE A 177 13.58 4.00 -16.90
N SER A 178 13.64 3.24 -15.80
CA SER A 178 14.73 3.29 -14.82
C SER A 178 16.17 3.22 -15.37
N PRO A 179 16.49 2.41 -16.42
CA PRO A 179 17.84 2.37 -16.97
C PRO A 179 18.13 3.45 -18.03
N TYR A 180 17.13 4.23 -18.48
CA TYR A 180 17.28 5.17 -19.59
C TYR A 180 17.36 6.63 -19.10
N VAL A 181 18.37 7.36 -19.61
CA VAL A 181 18.45 8.82 -19.47
C VAL A 181 17.58 9.54 -20.51
N SER A 182 17.43 8.93 -21.68
CA SER A 182 16.51 9.38 -22.72
C SER A 182 15.85 8.18 -23.38
N ALA A 183 14.54 8.23 -23.57
CA ALA A 183 13.75 7.14 -24.14
C ALA A 183 12.83 7.65 -25.25
N ASP A 184 12.80 6.95 -26.38
CA ASP A 184 11.87 7.22 -27.49
C ASP A 184 10.47 6.72 -27.13
N MET A 185 9.50 7.63 -27.14
CA MET A 185 8.12 7.34 -26.77
C MET A 185 7.43 6.42 -27.78
N ARG A 186 7.87 6.38 -29.04
CA ARG A 186 7.29 5.50 -30.05
C ARG A 186 7.57 4.04 -29.74
N LYS A 187 8.83 3.73 -29.41
CA LYS A 187 9.26 2.39 -28.98
C LYS A 187 8.59 1.99 -27.67
N MET A 188 8.50 2.93 -26.73
CA MET A 188 7.79 2.72 -25.48
C MET A 188 6.30 2.41 -25.74
N ALA A 189 5.61 3.17 -26.59
CA ALA A 189 4.20 2.92 -26.93
C ALA A 189 4.00 1.52 -27.53
N THR A 190 4.90 1.07 -28.42
CA THR A 190 4.87 -0.30 -28.95
C THR A 190 5.11 -1.37 -27.87
N ALA A 191 5.96 -1.10 -26.88
CA ALA A 191 6.23 -2.03 -25.78
C ALA A 191 5.07 -2.14 -24.78
N PHE A 192 4.20 -1.13 -24.70
CA PHE A 192 3.06 -1.06 -23.78
C PHE A 192 1.70 -1.28 -24.47
N ASN A 193 1.70 -1.69 -25.74
CA ASN A 193 0.51 -1.90 -26.57
C ASN A 193 -0.46 -0.69 -26.56
N THR A 194 0.09 0.53 -26.59
CA THR A 194 -0.68 1.77 -26.52
C THR A 194 -0.33 2.73 -27.65
N THR A 195 -1.12 3.79 -27.80
CA THR A 195 -0.82 4.89 -28.72
C THR A 195 0.11 5.90 -28.06
N VAL A 196 0.87 6.66 -28.86
CA VAL A 196 1.79 7.68 -28.33
C VAL A 196 1.03 8.77 -27.54
N ALA A 197 -0.15 9.16 -28.00
CA ALA A 197 -0.97 10.17 -27.31
C ALA A 197 -1.44 9.68 -25.92
N ALA A 198 -1.96 8.45 -25.84
CA ALA A 198 -2.37 7.87 -24.56
C ALA A 198 -1.18 7.68 -23.61
N LEU A 199 0.00 7.33 -24.14
CA LEU A 199 1.23 7.24 -23.36
C LEU A 199 1.66 8.61 -22.81
N GLU A 200 1.50 9.69 -23.56
CA GLU A 200 1.78 11.06 -23.10
C GLU A 200 0.92 11.46 -21.90
N ASP A 201 -0.37 11.12 -21.94
CA ASP A 201 -1.30 11.39 -20.83
C ASP A 201 -0.93 10.57 -19.59
N GLU A 202 -0.64 9.27 -19.77
CA GLU A 202 -0.22 8.37 -18.68
C GLU A 202 1.10 8.84 -18.03
N LEU A 203 2.09 9.22 -18.83
CA LEU A 203 3.37 9.73 -18.32
C LEU A 203 3.22 11.08 -17.63
N THR A 204 2.37 11.96 -18.15
CA THR A 204 2.03 13.23 -17.49
C THR A 204 1.48 12.98 -16.10
N GLN A 205 0.53 12.04 -15.95
CA GLN A 205 -0.01 11.69 -14.63
C GLN A 205 1.09 11.16 -13.69
N LEU A 206 1.97 10.28 -14.17
CA LEU A 206 3.06 9.72 -13.38
C LEU A 206 4.10 10.76 -12.93
N ILE A 207 4.35 11.76 -13.76
CA ILE A 207 5.23 12.89 -13.44
C ILE A 207 4.57 13.80 -12.40
N LEU A 208 3.26 14.08 -12.52
CA LEU A 208 2.50 14.86 -11.55
C LEU A 208 2.42 14.18 -10.18
N GLU A 209 2.29 12.85 -10.15
CA GLU A 209 2.34 12.05 -8.91
C GLU A 209 3.77 11.97 -8.31
N GLY A 210 4.79 12.44 -9.03
CA GLY A 210 6.19 12.46 -8.56
C GLY A 210 6.85 11.08 -8.52
N LEU A 211 6.28 10.09 -9.21
CA LEU A 211 6.84 8.74 -9.28
C LEU A 211 7.95 8.63 -10.33
N ILE A 212 7.88 9.45 -11.38
CA ILE A 212 8.90 9.54 -12.43
C ILE A 212 9.42 10.98 -12.51
N ASN A 213 10.74 11.14 -12.34
CA ASN A 213 11.42 12.42 -12.55
C ASN A 213 11.88 12.52 -14.00
N ALA A 214 10.96 12.91 -14.89
CA ALA A 214 11.24 13.07 -16.31
C ALA A 214 10.59 14.33 -16.90
N ARG A 215 11.03 14.72 -18.09
CA ARG A 215 10.45 15.76 -18.92
C ARG A 215 10.09 15.17 -20.29
N ILE A 216 8.87 15.46 -20.73
CA ILE A 216 8.36 15.04 -22.04
C ILE A 216 8.68 16.13 -23.06
N ASP A 217 9.38 15.78 -24.13
CA ASP A 217 9.45 16.59 -25.35
C ASP A 217 8.38 16.09 -26.33
N SER A 218 7.29 16.85 -26.45
CA SER A 218 6.16 16.51 -27.30
C SER A 218 6.42 16.69 -28.79
N HIS A 219 7.44 17.47 -29.18
CA HIS A 219 7.79 17.71 -30.58
C HIS A 219 8.61 16.54 -31.13
N SER A 220 9.67 16.15 -30.42
CA SER A 220 10.50 15.00 -30.83
C SER A 220 9.92 13.65 -30.38
N LYS A 221 8.94 13.64 -29.47
CA LYS A 221 8.37 12.44 -28.82
C LYS A 221 9.43 11.65 -28.05
N ILE A 222 10.26 12.37 -27.28
CA ILE A 222 11.33 11.80 -26.46
C ILE A 222 11.08 12.16 -25.00
N LEU A 223 11.26 11.17 -24.12
CA LEU A 223 11.21 11.33 -22.67
C LEU A 223 12.64 11.47 -22.13
N TYR A 224 12.94 12.59 -21.49
CA TYR A 224 14.24 12.86 -20.87
C TYR A 224 14.18 12.71 -19.36
N ALA A 225 15.15 12.02 -18.76
CA ALA A 225 15.29 11.96 -17.31
C ALA A 225 15.67 13.34 -16.77
N ARG A 226 15.01 13.77 -15.70
CA ARG A 226 15.29 15.03 -15.03
C ARG A 226 16.25 14.77 -13.88
N ASP A 227 17.51 15.10 -14.09
CA ASP A 227 18.46 15.19 -12.99
C ASP A 227 18.20 16.48 -12.21
N VAL A 228 17.79 16.32 -10.96
CA VAL A 228 17.63 17.44 -10.04
C VAL A 228 18.94 17.60 -9.30
N ASP A 229 19.52 18.81 -9.34
CA ASP A 229 20.71 19.10 -8.54
C ASP A 229 20.38 18.96 -7.04
N GLN A 230 21.00 17.96 -6.42
CA GLN A 230 20.81 17.63 -5.02
C GLN A 230 21.24 18.79 -4.11
N ARG A 231 22.27 19.55 -4.51
CA ARG A 231 22.78 20.67 -3.73
C ARG A 231 21.76 21.80 -3.67
N SER A 232 21.28 22.24 -4.83
CA SER A 232 20.28 23.30 -4.94
C SER A 232 19.00 22.95 -4.19
N THR A 233 18.52 21.71 -4.35
CA THR A 233 17.31 21.22 -3.65
C THR A 233 17.49 21.24 -2.13
N THR A 234 18.65 20.81 -1.63
CA THR A 234 18.93 20.78 -0.19
C THR A 234 19.02 22.19 0.38
N PHE A 235 19.67 23.10 -0.35
CA PHE A 235 19.80 24.50 0.05
C PHE A 235 18.44 25.20 0.13
N GLU A 236 17.60 25.04 -0.90
CA GLU A 236 16.27 25.63 -0.94
C GLU A 236 15.37 25.11 0.19
N LYS A 237 15.34 23.78 0.40
CA LYS A 237 14.60 23.16 1.52
C LYS A 237 15.06 23.68 2.88
N SER A 238 16.37 23.82 3.07
CA SER A 238 16.95 24.30 4.33
C SER A 238 16.59 25.77 4.59
N LEU A 239 16.60 26.59 3.53
CA LEU A 239 16.22 28.00 3.62
C LEU A 239 14.73 28.17 3.93
N LEU A 240 13.86 27.38 3.29
CA LEU A 240 12.43 27.37 3.56
C LEU A 240 12.14 26.94 5.01
N MET A 241 12.78 25.86 5.48
CA MET A 241 12.68 25.40 6.85
C MET A 241 13.13 26.47 7.85
N GLY A 242 14.22 27.19 7.55
CA GLY A 242 14.70 28.31 8.37
C GLY A 242 13.68 29.45 8.46
N LYS A 243 13.06 29.83 7.35
CA LYS A 243 12.00 30.87 7.33
C LYS A 243 10.77 30.43 8.12
N GLU A 244 10.33 29.18 7.95
CA GLU A 244 9.20 28.64 8.72
C GLU A 244 9.49 28.58 10.20
N PHE A 245 10.70 28.17 10.58
CA PHE A 245 11.13 28.12 11.98
C PHE A 245 11.10 29.51 12.61
N GLN A 246 11.64 30.53 11.94
CA GLN A 246 11.58 31.91 12.42
C GLN A 246 10.14 32.41 12.57
N ARG A 247 9.26 32.10 11.63
CA ARG A 247 7.83 32.46 11.70
C ARG A 247 7.15 31.80 12.91
N ARG A 248 7.38 30.50 13.12
CA ARG A 248 6.83 29.74 14.25
C ARG A 248 7.35 30.26 15.59
N ALA A 249 8.64 30.58 15.69
CA ALA A 249 9.24 31.15 16.89
C ALA A 249 8.62 32.52 17.24
N LYS A 250 8.50 33.43 16.25
CA LYS A 250 7.85 34.74 16.45
C LYS A 250 6.39 34.59 16.90
N ALA A 251 5.64 33.68 16.28
CA ALA A 251 4.26 33.39 16.67
C ALA A 251 4.15 32.85 18.11
N MET A 252 5.08 31.97 18.51
CA MET A 252 5.15 31.43 19.87
C MET A 252 5.46 32.51 20.91
N ILE A 253 6.43 33.38 20.63
CA ILE A 253 6.78 34.51 21.52
C ILE A 253 5.58 35.45 21.68
N LEU A 254 4.90 35.79 20.58
CA LEU A 254 3.72 36.65 20.62
C LEU A 254 2.58 35.99 21.42
N ARG A 255 2.36 34.68 21.25
CA ARG A 255 1.38 33.93 22.03
C ARG A 255 1.71 33.95 23.53
N ALA A 256 2.98 33.79 23.91
CA ALA A 256 3.42 33.88 25.30
C ALA A 256 3.20 35.28 25.89
N ALA A 257 3.46 36.34 25.11
CA ALA A 257 3.23 37.72 25.54
C ALA A 257 1.74 38.02 25.77
N VAL A 258 0.86 37.55 24.88
CA VAL A 258 -0.60 37.67 25.01
C VAL A 258 -1.11 36.97 26.27
N LEU A 259 -0.60 35.76 26.57
CA LEU A 259 -0.94 35.01 27.78
C LEU A 259 -0.44 35.71 29.05
N ARG A 260 0.81 36.23 29.05
CA ARG A 260 1.37 36.97 30.19
C ARG A 260 0.52 38.18 30.54
N ASN A 261 -0.03 38.86 29.54
CA ASN A 261 -0.87 40.05 29.71
C ASN A 261 -2.36 39.72 29.90
N GLN A 262 -2.72 38.44 30.06
CA GLN A 262 -4.11 37.96 30.24
C GLN A 262 -5.09 38.38 29.12
N ILE A 263 -4.58 38.62 27.92
CA ILE A 263 -5.40 38.96 26.75
C ILE A 263 -5.99 37.64 26.21
N HIS A 264 -7.18 37.28 26.67
CA HIS A 264 -7.93 36.14 26.20
C HIS A 264 -9.16 36.59 25.43
N VAL A 265 -9.53 35.84 24.40
CA VAL A 265 -10.78 36.05 23.69
C VAL A 265 -11.89 35.60 24.62
N LYS A 266 -12.69 36.54 25.12
CA LYS A 266 -13.92 36.23 25.84
C LYS A 266 -14.94 35.73 24.82
N SER A 267 -15.60 34.62 25.13
CA SER A 267 -16.75 34.15 24.36
C SER A 267 -17.77 35.29 24.28
N PRO A 268 -18.36 35.59 23.10
CA PRO A 268 -19.47 36.52 23.06
C PRO A 268 -20.61 35.97 23.94
N PRO A 269 -21.36 36.83 24.65
CA PRO A 269 -22.53 36.40 25.39
C PRO A 269 -23.48 35.70 24.42
N ARG A 270 -23.89 34.47 24.73
CA ARG A 270 -25.06 33.87 24.09
C ARG A 270 -26.26 34.73 24.50
N GLU A 271 -26.72 35.61 23.61
CA GLU A 271 -28.04 36.21 23.76
C GLU A 271 -29.07 35.07 23.80
N GLY A 272 -29.71 34.89 24.96
CA GLY A 272 -30.82 33.95 25.14
C GLY A 272 -30.52 32.71 25.99
N SER A 273 -30.12 32.88 27.25
CA SER A 273 -30.68 32.04 28.32
C SER A 273 -30.51 32.74 29.67
N GLN A 274 -31.62 33.26 30.20
CA GLN A 274 -31.73 33.53 31.63
C GLN A 274 -31.48 32.23 32.41
N GLY A 275 -30.81 32.35 33.54
CA GLY A 275 -30.55 31.24 34.46
C GLY A 275 -29.25 31.47 35.24
N GLU A 276 -29.34 32.25 36.31
CA GLU A 276 -28.31 32.35 37.34
C GLU A 276 -27.83 30.96 37.78
N LEU A 277 -26.53 30.70 37.65
CA LEU A 277 -25.84 29.79 38.55
C LEU A 277 -24.47 30.40 38.91
N THR A 278 -24.33 30.62 40.21
CA THR A 278 -23.22 31.17 41.00
C THR A 278 -21.81 30.73 40.58
N PRO A 279 -20.77 31.58 40.75
CA PRO A 279 -19.38 31.15 40.59
C PRO A 279 -18.93 30.36 41.82
N ALA A 280 -18.67 29.06 41.65
CA ALA A 280 -17.98 28.26 42.65
C ALA A 280 -16.53 28.75 42.77
N ASN A 281 -16.24 29.32 43.93
CA ASN A 281 -14.93 29.77 44.37
C ASN A 281 -14.04 28.53 44.62
N SER A 282 -12.94 28.38 43.88
CA SER A 282 -11.86 27.46 44.27
C SER A 282 -10.53 28.21 44.27
N GLN A 283 -10.33 29.01 45.32
CA GLN A 283 -8.99 29.29 45.81
C GLN A 283 -8.48 28.04 46.55
N SER A 284 -7.42 27.42 46.05
CA SER A 284 -6.44 26.75 46.91
C SER A 284 -5.08 27.37 46.64
N ARG A 285 -4.71 28.34 47.49
CA ARG A 285 -3.32 28.69 47.72
C ARG A 285 -2.65 27.49 48.40
N MET A 286 -1.57 26.99 47.81
CA MET A 286 -0.42 26.54 48.60
C MET A 286 0.85 27.00 47.88
N SER A 287 1.54 27.94 48.52
CA SER A 287 2.92 28.32 48.22
C SER A 287 3.85 27.46 49.07
N THR A 288 4.90 26.93 48.42
CA THR A 288 6.30 26.79 48.88
C THR A 288 6.62 25.88 50.09
N ASN A 289 7.47 24.85 49.90
CA ASN A 289 8.93 24.95 50.14
C ASN A 289 9.71 23.63 49.95
N MET A 290 11.01 23.82 49.62
CA MET A 290 12.15 22.92 49.40
C MET A 290 12.28 22.24 48.04
#